data_AF-A0A2A5AT37-F1
#
_entry.id   AF-A0A2A5AT37-F1
#
_cell.length_a   1.000
_cell.length_b   1.000
_cell.length_c   1.000
_cell.angle_alpha   90.00
_cell.angle_beta   90.00
_cell.angle_gamma   90.00
#
_symmetry.space_group_name_H-M   'P 1'
#
loop_
_entity.id
_entity.type
_entity.pdbx_description
1 polymer ?
#
loop_
_entity_poly.entity_id
_entity_poly.type
_entity_poly.pdbx_seq_one_letter_code
_entity_poly.pdbx_strand_id
1 'polypeptide(L)'
;MTRPAGEPIGPSEDTALGPGILETIEANVRVMGIRSTARARRLMQCRAFYVGSHHDHLSRRWDGSARDPGVGYLHERLKPQGFVPVQSIPYGQRKPDTGMPLARQIINRFSEMLLGQGRAPGLSIPADVDTERYLEAVFSEAMCWDVLMEARDVTGSCGSAAIVPSVVNGVPTAEVLMPFDIHVYRWKNGASWEPLEVVEQRLVDRVVPDPETGKLDVQQYWRTRMWTETHTVTFDDVPQNWPPEDPIPYRPENRVEHHAGRCPVVWYQNTRSSKSPDGAADCDGVWHLIDQTDRIMSQVYKAARANVDPMLHIKEEERLKKKIGAVTKGGLVMTSAAGDAKYVEMEGTSISVGLEVVRTLRQEVLQTAECIIVDPASAGAYKTGEALQLLWRAMEAKTNRLRVMLTQTIRELSRIWLSLGRAVGVANLEDAKPGNGILLPPVVELVEQTTEEIVAGERPTPNLTTQSVGTGAHITFKWPPYWNPTAKQVNEMALAMGAAKNASLLSSSTRVTEMAKLLGIDPGDEFVKVKREQLEAQQKAEDDFEKEVDRMETQGTAAAAVLPPPLP
;
A
#
# COMPACT_ATOMS: atom_id res chain seq x y z
N MET A 1 2.58 -18.85 -53.42
CA MET A 1 1.51 -19.65 -52.78
C MET A 1 0.96 -18.86 -51.61
N THR A 2 -0.11 -18.13 -51.88
CA THR A 2 -0.84 -17.23 -50.99
C THR A 2 -1.77 -18.03 -50.07
N ARG A 3 -1.61 -17.91 -48.75
CA ARG A 3 -2.63 -18.33 -47.77
C ARG A 3 -3.62 -17.17 -47.56
N PRO A 4 -4.93 -17.43 -47.51
CA PRO A 4 -5.93 -16.38 -47.35
C PRO A 4 -5.99 -15.89 -45.89
N ALA A 5 -6.33 -14.61 -45.75
CA ALA A 5 -6.65 -13.97 -44.49
C ALA A 5 -7.94 -14.56 -43.91
N GLY A 6 -7.88 -15.03 -42.66
CA GLY A 6 -9.02 -15.51 -41.87
C GLY A 6 -9.39 -14.49 -40.80
N GLU A 7 -10.69 -14.19 -40.79
CA GLU A 7 -11.49 -13.19 -40.06
C GLU A 7 -11.20 -12.91 -38.58
N PRO A 8 -11.61 -11.72 -38.07
CA PRO A 8 -11.52 -11.36 -36.66
C PRO A 8 -12.56 -12.14 -35.83
N ILE A 9 -12.11 -12.78 -34.76
CA ILE A 9 -12.96 -13.42 -33.77
C ILE A 9 -13.71 -12.33 -33.00
N GLY A 10 -14.99 -12.13 -33.33
CA GLY A 10 -15.92 -11.31 -32.56
C GLY A 10 -16.35 -11.99 -31.24
N PRO A 11 -16.92 -11.24 -30.29
CA PRO A 11 -17.29 -11.76 -28.97
C PRO A 11 -18.46 -12.74 -29.11
N SER A 12 -18.29 -13.97 -28.62
CA SER A 12 -19.36 -14.96 -28.56
C SER A 12 -20.43 -14.55 -27.56
N GLU A 13 -21.68 -14.72 -27.98
CA GLU A 13 -22.93 -14.28 -27.36
C GLU A 13 -23.11 -14.67 -25.88
N ASP A 14 -23.68 -13.72 -25.14
CA ASP A 14 -24.26 -13.86 -23.81
C ASP A 14 -25.19 -15.08 -23.71
N THR A 15 -24.82 -16.05 -22.88
CA THR A 15 -25.78 -17.03 -22.34
C THR A 15 -25.47 -17.22 -20.86
N ALA A 16 -26.39 -16.80 -20.00
CA ALA A 16 -26.37 -17.18 -18.59
C ALA A 16 -26.44 -18.72 -18.52
N LEU A 17 -25.36 -19.35 -18.04
CA LEU A 17 -25.23 -20.80 -18.01
C LEU A 17 -26.00 -21.37 -16.81
N GLY A 18 -26.70 -22.48 -17.04
CA GLY A 18 -27.41 -23.19 -15.99
C GLY A 18 -26.47 -23.83 -14.96
N PRO A 19 -26.99 -24.19 -13.76
CA PRO A 19 -26.21 -24.69 -12.62
C PRO A 19 -25.35 -25.94 -12.91
N GLY A 20 -25.72 -26.78 -13.89
CA GLY A 20 -24.99 -28.01 -14.20
C GLY A 20 -23.59 -27.82 -14.80
N ILE A 21 -23.28 -26.67 -15.41
CA ILE A 21 -21.95 -26.41 -15.97
C ILE A 21 -20.97 -25.96 -14.87
N LEU A 22 -21.45 -25.27 -13.84
CA LEU A 22 -20.64 -24.87 -12.68
C LEU A 22 -20.20 -26.08 -11.86
N GLU A 23 -21.10 -27.03 -11.59
CA GLU A 23 -20.77 -28.31 -10.95
C GLU A 23 -19.74 -29.09 -11.76
N THR A 24 -19.75 -28.96 -13.10
CA THR A 24 -18.78 -29.61 -13.98
C THR A 24 -17.38 -29.00 -13.86
N ILE A 25 -17.26 -27.69 -13.59
CA ILE A 25 -15.95 -27.02 -13.42
C ILE A 25 -15.40 -27.31 -12.02
N GLU A 26 -16.23 -27.18 -10.98
CA GLU A 26 -15.85 -27.47 -9.58
C GLU A 26 -15.34 -28.91 -9.44
N ALA A 27 -16.04 -29.88 -10.05
CA ALA A 27 -15.65 -31.30 -10.01
C ALA A 27 -14.37 -31.64 -10.80
N ASN A 28 -13.86 -30.70 -11.62
CA ASN A 28 -12.72 -30.92 -12.51
C ASN A 28 -11.53 -29.99 -12.23
N VAL A 29 -11.49 -29.32 -11.08
CA VAL A 29 -10.32 -28.51 -10.70
C VAL A 29 -9.11 -29.43 -10.48
N ARG A 30 -8.04 -29.19 -11.23
CA ARG A 30 -6.78 -29.97 -11.21
C ARG A 30 -5.62 -29.09 -10.77
N VAL A 31 -4.44 -29.68 -10.54
CA VAL A 31 -3.19 -28.91 -10.35
C VAL A 31 -2.81 -28.27 -11.70
N MET A 32 -2.97 -26.95 -11.80
CA MET A 32 -2.83 -26.23 -13.08
C MET A 32 -1.39 -25.77 -13.36
N GLY A 33 -0.49 -25.90 -12.39
CA GLY A 33 0.89 -25.44 -12.53
C GLY A 33 1.00 -23.94 -12.81
N ILE A 34 0.12 -23.11 -12.23
CA ILE A 34 -0.05 -21.66 -12.52
C ILE A 34 1.30 -20.93 -12.55
N ARG A 35 2.18 -21.18 -11.57
CA ARG A 35 3.51 -20.56 -11.46
C ARG A 35 4.44 -20.84 -12.65
N SER A 36 4.24 -21.92 -13.39
CA SER A 36 5.07 -22.27 -14.56
C SER A 36 4.71 -21.47 -15.82
N THR A 37 3.51 -20.88 -15.85
CA THR A 37 3.02 -20.09 -16.99
C THR A 37 3.93 -18.89 -17.27
N ALA A 38 4.00 -18.46 -18.54
CA ALA A 38 4.82 -17.31 -18.93
C ALA A 38 4.39 -16.02 -18.21
N ARG A 39 3.08 -15.85 -18.00
CA ARG A 39 2.52 -14.74 -17.22
C ARG A 39 3.01 -14.77 -15.77
N ALA A 40 2.82 -15.88 -15.06
CA ALA A 40 3.23 -15.99 -13.66
C ALA A 40 4.75 -15.81 -13.49
N ARG A 41 5.58 -16.39 -14.37
CA ARG A 41 7.03 -16.19 -14.36
C ARG A 41 7.43 -14.73 -14.51
N ARG A 42 6.79 -13.98 -15.42
CA ARG A 42 7.01 -12.54 -15.57
C ARG A 42 6.63 -11.79 -14.28
N LEU A 43 5.46 -12.05 -13.72
CA LEU A 43 4.99 -11.37 -12.50
C LEU A 43 5.90 -11.66 -11.29
N MET A 44 6.32 -12.92 -11.12
CA MET A 44 7.27 -13.33 -10.09
C MET A 44 8.64 -12.66 -10.28
N GLN A 45 9.13 -12.54 -11.52
CA GLN A 45 10.37 -11.84 -11.81
C GLN A 45 10.29 -10.37 -11.39
N CYS A 46 9.20 -9.67 -11.73
CA CYS A 46 8.99 -8.28 -11.31
C CYS A 46 8.90 -8.16 -9.78
N ARG A 47 8.13 -9.05 -9.11
CA ARG A 47 8.02 -9.08 -7.65
C ARG A 47 9.38 -9.32 -6.98
N ALA A 48 10.26 -10.13 -7.57
CA ALA A 48 11.56 -10.44 -7.01
C ALA A 48 12.45 -9.19 -6.86
N PHE A 49 12.32 -8.17 -7.72
CA PHE A 49 13.02 -6.89 -7.54
C PHE A 49 12.53 -6.13 -6.30
N TYR A 50 11.24 -6.18 -6.00
CA TYR A 50 10.69 -5.57 -4.78
C TYR A 50 11.15 -6.33 -3.51
N VAL A 51 11.15 -7.67 -3.56
CA VAL A 51 11.60 -8.52 -2.44
C VAL A 51 13.13 -8.50 -2.28
N GLY A 52 13.87 -8.11 -3.33
CA GLY A 52 15.34 -8.12 -3.34
C GLY A 52 15.93 -9.52 -3.57
N SER A 53 15.13 -10.43 -4.14
CA SER A 53 15.50 -11.81 -4.47
C SER A 53 15.73 -12.03 -5.96
N HIS A 54 15.73 -10.97 -6.78
CA HIS A 54 15.87 -11.05 -8.25
C HIS A 54 17.17 -11.74 -8.69
N HIS A 55 18.21 -11.72 -7.86
CA HIS A 55 19.48 -12.40 -8.13
C HIS A 55 19.61 -13.78 -7.47
N ASP A 56 18.60 -14.29 -6.76
CA ASP A 56 18.72 -15.57 -6.01
C ASP A 56 18.82 -16.80 -6.90
N HIS A 57 18.41 -16.68 -8.17
CA HIS A 57 18.62 -17.72 -9.18
C HIS A 57 20.10 -17.93 -9.54
N LEU A 58 20.99 -17.01 -9.15
CA LEU A 58 22.43 -17.10 -9.41
C LEU A 58 23.11 -17.91 -8.29
N SER A 59 23.66 -19.07 -8.67
CA SER A 59 24.25 -20.06 -7.75
C SER A 59 25.69 -19.74 -7.31
N ARG A 60 26.25 -18.63 -7.80
CA ARG A 60 27.65 -18.24 -7.58
C ARG A 60 27.71 -16.86 -6.96
N ARG A 61 28.63 -16.69 -6.01
CA ARG A 61 28.91 -15.39 -5.39
C ARG A 61 29.64 -14.45 -6.37
N TRP A 62 29.74 -13.16 -6.05
CA TRP A 62 30.42 -12.18 -6.92
C TRP A 62 31.91 -12.50 -7.16
N ASP A 63 32.55 -13.15 -6.18
CA ASP A 63 33.93 -13.63 -6.27
C ASP A 63 34.09 -14.88 -7.17
N GLY A 64 32.99 -15.53 -7.56
CA GLY A 64 32.97 -16.74 -8.39
C GLY A 64 32.89 -18.05 -7.60
N SER A 65 32.93 -18.01 -6.27
CA SER A 65 32.77 -19.20 -5.42
C SER A 65 31.36 -19.79 -5.50
N ALA A 66 31.26 -21.10 -5.26
CA ALA A 66 29.96 -21.79 -5.18
C ALA A 66 29.17 -21.31 -3.96
N ARG A 67 27.86 -21.12 -4.14
CA ARG A 67 26.93 -20.89 -3.03
C ARG A 67 26.36 -22.24 -2.58
N ASP A 68 26.31 -22.47 -1.28
CA ASP A 68 25.54 -23.59 -0.72
C ASP A 68 24.04 -23.26 -0.81
N PRO A 69 23.18 -24.16 -1.30
CA PRO A 69 21.75 -23.90 -1.40
C PRO A 69 21.12 -23.65 -0.02
N GLY A 70 20.19 -22.68 0.07
CA GLY A 70 19.37 -22.44 1.27
C GLY A 70 19.98 -21.52 2.35
N VAL A 71 21.14 -20.91 2.13
CA VAL A 71 21.82 -20.08 3.14
C VAL A 71 21.49 -18.59 2.97
N GLY A 72 21.00 -17.95 4.05
CA GLY A 72 20.72 -16.51 4.10
C GLY A 72 21.98 -15.64 4.27
N TYR A 73 21.87 -14.35 3.95
CA TYR A 73 22.95 -13.35 3.92
C TYR A 73 23.81 -13.29 5.21
N LEU A 74 23.21 -13.51 6.39
CA LEU A 74 23.89 -13.46 7.69
C LEU A 74 24.86 -14.63 7.92
N HIS A 75 24.53 -15.83 7.46
CA HIS A 75 25.36 -17.02 7.67
C HIS A 75 26.54 -17.09 6.67
N GLU A 76 26.44 -16.35 5.56
CA GLU A 76 27.42 -16.33 4.47
C GLU A 76 28.71 -15.55 4.81
N ARG A 77 28.68 -14.66 5.82
CA ARG A 77 29.82 -13.84 6.27
C ARG A 77 30.86 -14.59 7.12
N LEU A 78 30.60 -15.84 7.52
CA LEU A 78 31.48 -16.64 8.38
C LEU A 78 32.54 -17.47 7.63
N LYS A 79 32.64 -17.37 6.29
CA LYS A 79 33.67 -18.12 5.53
C LYS A 79 34.95 -17.29 5.32
N PRO A 80 36.15 -17.88 5.52
CA PRO A 80 37.42 -17.19 5.28
C PRO A 80 37.60 -16.86 3.81
N GLN A 81 38.06 -15.63 3.53
CA GLN A 81 38.30 -15.14 2.18
C GLN A 81 39.58 -15.71 1.57
N GLY A 82 39.54 -16.06 0.27
CA GLY A 82 40.79 -16.26 -0.49
C GLY A 82 40.77 -17.25 -1.66
N PHE A 83 39.64 -17.86 -2.03
CA PHE A 83 39.63 -18.83 -3.14
C PHE A 83 39.25 -18.20 -4.47
N VAL A 84 40.15 -18.26 -5.46
CA VAL A 84 39.86 -17.90 -6.86
C VAL A 84 39.69 -19.21 -7.65
N PRO A 85 38.48 -19.55 -8.13
CA PRO A 85 38.30 -20.73 -8.96
C PRO A 85 39.02 -20.60 -10.32
N VAL A 86 39.65 -21.69 -10.76
CA VAL A 86 40.44 -21.82 -12.00
C VAL A 86 39.59 -21.66 -13.28
N GLN A 87 38.26 -21.69 -13.18
CA GLN A 87 37.35 -21.36 -14.28
C GLN A 87 36.64 -20.02 -13.99
N SER A 88 37.00 -18.97 -14.74
CA SER A 88 36.39 -17.65 -14.58
C SER A 88 34.96 -17.64 -15.13
N ILE A 89 33.98 -17.87 -14.28
CA ILE A 89 32.56 -17.72 -14.63
C ILE A 89 32.32 -16.24 -15.03
N PRO A 90 31.62 -15.92 -16.14
CA PRO A 90 31.35 -14.55 -16.53
C PRO A 90 30.63 -13.75 -15.44
N TYR A 91 30.93 -12.46 -15.31
CA TYR A 91 30.28 -11.58 -14.29
C TYR A 91 28.76 -11.55 -14.40
N GLY A 92 28.19 -11.78 -15.60
CA GLY A 92 26.75 -11.90 -15.81
C GLY A 92 26.09 -13.02 -14.99
N GLN A 93 26.81 -14.11 -14.73
CA GLN A 93 26.31 -15.31 -14.04
C GLN A 93 26.63 -15.31 -12.53
N ARG A 94 27.12 -14.20 -12.00
CA ARG A 94 27.47 -14.05 -10.58
C ARG A 94 26.44 -13.18 -9.88
N LYS A 95 26.01 -13.61 -8.69
CA LYS A 95 25.12 -12.84 -7.83
C LYS A 95 25.85 -11.58 -7.35
N PRO A 96 25.28 -10.37 -7.54
CA PRO A 96 25.79 -9.15 -6.92
C PRO A 96 25.79 -9.27 -5.39
N ASP A 97 26.92 -8.92 -4.76
CA ASP A 97 27.07 -8.96 -3.30
C ASP A 97 26.34 -7.80 -2.61
N THR A 98 26.11 -6.70 -3.32
CA THR A 98 25.39 -5.53 -2.81
C THR A 98 24.27 -5.14 -3.76
N GLY A 99 23.03 -5.36 -3.31
CA GLY A 99 21.83 -4.90 -3.98
C GLY A 99 21.31 -3.61 -3.37
N MET A 100 20.93 -2.63 -4.18
CA MET A 100 20.17 -1.48 -3.73
C MET A 100 18.68 -1.77 -3.88
N PRO A 101 17.86 -1.66 -2.83
CA PRO A 101 16.43 -1.93 -2.91
C PRO A 101 15.67 -0.76 -3.58
N LEU A 102 16.10 -0.32 -4.77
CA LEU A 102 15.54 0.82 -5.50
C LEU A 102 14.08 0.56 -5.88
N ALA A 103 13.75 -0.62 -6.38
CA ALA A 103 12.37 -0.98 -6.72
C ALA A 103 11.45 -0.87 -5.49
N ARG A 104 11.88 -1.43 -4.34
CA ARG A 104 11.13 -1.31 -3.08
C ARG A 104 10.96 0.14 -2.65
N GLN A 105 12.02 0.95 -2.71
CA GLN A 105 11.93 2.37 -2.37
C GLN A 105 10.92 3.10 -3.24
N ILE A 106 10.96 2.90 -4.56
CA ILE A 106 10.03 3.52 -5.51
C ILE A 106 8.58 3.13 -5.19
N ILE A 107 8.32 1.83 -5.05
CA ILE A 107 6.98 1.30 -4.81
C ILE A 107 6.44 1.80 -3.48
N ASN A 108 7.21 1.66 -2.39
CA ASN A 108 6.79 2.13 -1.07
C ASN A 108 6.50 3.64 -1.08
N ARG A 109 7.29 4.45 -1.80
CA ARG A 109 7.05 5.88 -1.92
C ARG A 109 5.73 6.22 -2.61
N PHE A 110 5.35 5.48 -3.65
CA PHE A 110 4.03 5.65 -4.26
C PHE A 110 2.90 5.15 -3.35
N SER A 111 3.09 4.03 -2.65
CA SER A 111 2.12 3.51 -1.69
C SER A 111 1.88 4.50 -0.54
N GLU A 112 2.94 5.06 0.04
CA GLU A 112 2.88 6.13 1.06
C GLU A 112 2.22 7.42 0.53
N MET A 113 2.37 7.74 -0.76
CA MET A 113 1.74 8.90 -1.38
C MET A 113 0.25 8.71 -1.68
N LEU A 114 -0.18 7.45 -1.86
CA LEU A 114 -1.57 7.11 -2.12
C LEU A 114 -2.37 6.88 -0.83
N LEU A 115 -1.87 6.03 0.05
CA LEU A 115 -2.60 5.46 1.19
C LEU A 115 -1.91 5.69 2.53
N GLY A 116 -0.85 6.51 2.57
CA GLY A 116 -0.25 6.92 3.84
C GLY A 116 -1.23 7.65 4.75
N GLN A 117 -0.81 7.90 5.99
CA GLN A 117 -1.64 8.55 7.00
C GLN A 117 -2.24 9.87 6.48
N GLY A 118 -3.57 10.01 6.59
CA GLY A 118 -4.31 11.18 6.11
C GLY A 118 -4.39 11.34 4.59
N ARG A 119 -3.99 10.33 3.81
CA ARG A 119 -4.01 10.35 2.33
C ARG A 119 -5.06 9.46 1.71
N ALA A 120 -5.59 8.50 2.47
CA ALA A 120 -6.72 7.69 2.07
C ALA A 120 -7.94 8.57 1.72
N PRO A 121 -8.74 8.19 0.71
CA PRO A 121 -9.91 8.96 0.32
C PRO A 121 -11.03 8.80 1.36
N GLY A 122 -11.77 9.88 1.61
CA GLY A 122 -13.05 9.80 2.31
C GLY A 122 -14.10 9.12 1.43
N LEU A 123 -14.84 8.19 2.02
CA LEU A 123 -16.01 7.55 1.41
C LEU A 123 -17.20 8.47 1.66
N SER A 124 -17.96 8.83 0.62
CA SER A 124 -19.20 9.59 0.83
C SER A 124 -20.34 9.09 -0.04
N ILE A 125 -21.50 8.94 0.57
CA ILE A 125 -22.77 8.54 -0.03
C ILE A 125 -23.78 9.67 0.23
N PRO A 126 -23.85 10.69 -0.64
CA PRO A 126 -24.54 11.96 -0.36
C PRO A 126 -26.03 11.84 0.01
N ALA A 127 -26.68 10.72 -0.31
CA ALA A 127 -28.11 10.49 -0.07
C ALA A 127 -28.40 9.48 1.04
N ASP A 128 -27.39 8.84 1.64
CA ASP A 128 -27.58 7.72 2.56
C ASP A 128 -26.46 7.66 3.61
N VAL A 129 -26.70 8.31 4.75
CA VAL A 129 -25.76 8.42 5.86
C VAL A 129 -25.54 7.07 6.55
N ASP A 130 -26.57 6.22 6.62
CA ASP A 130 -26.47 4.90 7.23
C ASP A 130 -25.50 4.00 6.46
N THR A 131 -25.59 4.03 5.12
CA THR A 131 -24.67 3.30 4.25
C THR A 131 -23.25 3.84 4.33
N GLU A 132 -23.08 5.16 4.46
CA GLU A 132 -21.78 5.80 4.64
C GLU A 132 -21.12 5.32 5.94
N ARG A 133 -21.84 5.41 7.07
CA ARG A 133 -21.39 4.94 8.40
C ARG A 133 -21.04 3.44 8.38
N TYR A 134 -21.90 2.62 7.78
CA TYR A 134 -21.66 1.18 7.62
C TYR A 134 -20.36 0.89 6.88
N LEU A 135 -20.12 1.54 5.74
CA LEU A 135 -18.90 1.32 4.97
C LEU A 135 -17.65 1.78 5.73
N GLU A 136 -17.71 2.92 6.41
CA GLU A 136 -16.59 3.40 7.24
C GLU A 136 -16.26 2.41 8.36
N ALA A 137 -17.28 1.89 9.04
CA ALA A 137 -17.11 0.91 10.10
C ALA A 137 -16.52 -0.42 9.58
N VAL A 138 -17.06 -0.95 8.48
CA VAL A 138 -16.53 -2.18 7.85
C VAL A 138 -15.10 -1.98 7.36
N PHE A 139 -14.80 -0.84 6.75
CA PHE A 139 -13.44 -0.55 6.29
C PHE A 139 -12.44 -0.48 7.44
N SER A 140 -12.87 0.04 8.59
CA SER A 140 -12.08 0.08 9.81
C SER A 140 -11.87 -1.33 10.39
N GLU A 141 -12.95 -2.08 10.64
CA GLU A 141 -12.90 -3.41 11.27
C GLU A 141 -12.18 -4.45 10.41
N ALA A 142 -12.40 -4.42 9.09
CA ALA A 142 -11.73 -5.32 8.15
C ALA A 142 -10.30 -4.89 7.80
N MET A 143 -9.80 -3.79 8.39
CA MET A 143 -8.49 -3.19 8.06
C MET A 143 -8.31 -2.97 6.55
N CYS A 144 -9.38 -2.54 5.85
CA CYS A 144 -9.40 -2.46 4.39
C CYS A 144 -8.30 -1.52 3.85
N TRP A 145 -7.95 -0.46 4.57
CA TRP A 145 -6.89 0.47 4.15
C TRP A 145 -5.50 -0.18 4.16
N ASP A 146 -5.20 -1.01 5.15
CA ASP A 146 -3.94 -1.75 5.22
C ASP A 146 -3.88 -2.83 4.14
N VAL A 147 -4.99 -3.53 3.91
CA VAL A 147 -5.11 -4.51 2.82
C VAL A 147 -4.96 -3.84 1.45
N LEU A 148 -5.53 -2.65 1.25
CA LEU A 148 -5.36 -1.88 0.02
C LEU A 148 -3.92 -1.38 -0.14
N MET A 149 -3.22 -1.07 0.95
CA MET A 149 -1.80 -0.69 0.93
C MET A 149 -0.93 -1.90 0.57
N GLU A 150 -1.18 -3.07 1.14
CA GLU A 150 -0.50 -4.32 0.74
C GLU A 150 -0.77 -4.65 -0.73
N ALA A 151 -2.03 -4.56 -1.16
CA ALA A 151 -2.39 -4.77 -2.56
C ALA A 151 -1.74 -3.74 -3.48
N ARG A 152 -1.52 -2.50 -3.00
CA ARG A 152 -0.76 -1.47 -3.73
C ARG A 152 0.71 -1.82 -3.87
N ASP A 153 1.33 -2.42 -2.87
CA ASP A 153 2.72 -2.89 -2.95
C ASP A 153 2.85 -4.06 -3.94
N VAL A 154 1.88 -4.99 -3.94
CA VAL A 154 1.85 -6.10 -4.89
C VAL A 154 1.64 -5.58 -6.32
N THR A 155 0.62 -4.76 -6.57
CA THR A 155 0.36 -4.13 -7.88
C THR A 155 1.52 -3.27 -8.36
N GLY A 156 2.13 -2.47 -7.49
CA GLY A 156 3.30 -1.66 -7.84
C GLY A 156 4.49 -2.49 -8.28
N SER A 157 4.66 -3.65 -7.66
CA SER A 157 5.76 -4.55 -7.97
C SER A 157 5.58 -5.36 -9.25
N CYS A 158 4.39 -5.87 -9.54
CA CYS A 158 4.18 -6.80 -10.66
C CYS A 158 3.08 -6.41 -11.65
N GLY A 159 2.29 -5.37 -11.37
CA GLY A 159 1.30 -4.78 -12.28
C GLY A 159 -0.16 -5.10 -11.93
N SER A 160 -0.40 -6.14 -11.13
CA SER A 160 -1.73 -6.55 -10.68
C SER A 160 -1.70 -7.14 -9.26
N ALA A 161 -2.87 -7.23 -8.63
CA ALA A 161 -3.14 -7.95 -7.39
C ALA A 161 -4.62 -8.32 -7.36
N ALA A 162 -5.02 -9.19 -6.44
CA ALA A 162 -6.43 -9.42 -6.16
C ALA A 162 -6.69 -9.28 -4.66
N ILE A 163 -7.89 -8.82 -4.31
CA ILE A 163 -8.35 -8.66 -2.94
C ILE A 163 -9.61 -9.49 -2.77
N VAL A 164 -9.71 -10.24 -1.67
CA VAL A 164 -10.90 -11.04 -1.35
C VAL A 164 -11.42 -10.60 0.01
N PRO A 165 -12.55 -9.85 0.07
CA PRO A 165 -13.27 -9.64 1.31
C PRO A 165 -14.00 -10.93 1.71
N SER A 166 -14.01 -11.22 3.00
CA SER A 166 -14.71 -12.39 3.56
C SER A 166 -15.19 -12.11 4.98
N VAL A 167 -16.18 -12.86 5.43
CA VAL A 167 -16.69 -12.78 6.80
C VAL A 167 -16.39 -14.10 7.49
N VAL A 168 -15.54 -14.06 8.53
CA VAL A 168 -15.13 -15.25 9.27
C VAL A 168 -15.68 -15.14 10.69
N ASN A 169 -16.63 -16.02 11.05
CA ASN A 169 -17.31 -15.99 12.35
C ASN A 169 -17.93 -14.63 12.70
N GLY A 170 -18.48 -13.94 11.68
CA GLY A 170 -19.05 -12.60 11.82
C GLY A 170 -18.02 -11.47 11.75
N VAL A 171 -16.71 -11.75 11.85
CA VAL A 171 -15.66 -10.73 11.75
C VAL A 171 -15.40 -10.44 10.26
N PRO A 172 -15.55 -9.18 9.81
CA PRO A 172 -15.20 -8.81 8.45
C PRO A 172 -13.67 -8.82 8.30
N THR A 173 -13.18 -9.45 7.24
CA THR A 173 -11.75 -9.57 6.92
C THR A 173 -11.53 -9.38 5.44
N ALA A 174 -10.32 -8.99 5.03
CA ALA A 174 -9.94 -9.01 3.62
C ALA A 174 -8.51 -9.52 3.47
N GLU A 175 -8.25 -10.29 2.41
CA GLU A 175 -6.91 -10.82 2.10
C GLU A 175 -6.45 -10.37 0.73
N VAL A 176 -5.13 -10.16 0.59
CA VAL A 176 -4.49 -9.93 -0.71
C VAL A 176 -3.98 -11.25 -1.27
N LEU A 177 -4.42 -11.56 -2.49
CA LEU A 177 -3.94 -12.72 -3.23
C LEU A 177 -2.87 -12.33 -4.23
N MET A 178 -1.86 -13.19 -4.37
CA MET A 178 -0.76 -12.99 -5.31
C MET A 178 -1.22 -13.31 -6.74
N PRO A 179 -1.08 -12.40 -7.71
CA PRO A 179 -1.62 -12.59 -9.07
C PRO A 179 -0.96 -13.72 -9.87
N PHE A 180 0.21 -14.21 -9.43
CA PHE A 180 0.93 -15.35 -10.01
C PHE A 180 0.56 -16.70 -9.39
N ASP A 181 -0.24 -16.70 -8.32
CA ASP A 181 -0.86 -17.89 -7.73
C ASP A 181 -2.32 -18.04 -8.17
N ILE A 182 -2.83 -17.11 -8.98
CA ILE A 182 -4.23 -17.02 -9.39
C ILE A 182 -4.38 -17.31 -10.88
N HIS A 183 -5.40 -18.10 -11.20
CA HIS A 183 -5.92 -18.28 -12.54
C HIS A 183 -7.39 -17.84 -12.59
N VAL A 184 -7.72 -16.92 -13.49
CA VAL A 184 -9.10 -16.50 -13.75
C VAL A 184 -9.61 -17.34 -14.91
N TYR A 185 -10.54 -18.26 -14.64
CA TYR A 185 -11.16 -19.11 -15.66
C TYR A 185 -12.01 -18.28 -16.61
N ARG A 186 -12.75 -17.32 -16.06
CA ARG A 186 -13.63 -16.45 -16.84
C ARG A 186 -13.77 -15.07 -16.24
N TRP A 187 -13.77 -14.08 -17.14
CA TRP A 187 -14.12 -12.71 -16.81
C TRP A 187 -15.60 -12.50 -17.10
N LYS A 188 -16.34 -11.95 -16.15
CA LYS A 188 -17.71 -11.46 -16.36
C LYS A 188 -17.71 -10.26 -17.31
N ASN A 189 -16.71 -9.39 -17.15
CA ASN A 189 -16.54 -8.22 -18.01
C ASN A 189 -15.05 -7.98 -18.30
N GLY A 190 -14.67 -8.11 -19.58
CA GLY A 190 -13.29 -7.89 -20.03
C GLY A 190 -12.85 -6.42 -20.11
N ALA A 191 -13.78 -5.47 -20.07
CA ALA A 191 -13.47 -4.04 -20.10
C ALA A 191 -13.14 -3.48 -18.70
N SER A 192 -13.81 -3.99 -17.66
CA SER A 192 -13.55 -3.65 -16.26
C SER A 192 -12.68 -4.68 -15.54
N TRP A 193 -12.34 -5.79 -16.20
CA TRP A 193 -11.66 -6.95 -15.60
C TRP A 193 -12.37 -7.42 -14.32
N GLU A 194 -13.67 -7.63 -14.42
CA GLU A 194 -14.48 -8.23 -13.36
C GLU A 194 -14.43 -9.75 -13.48
N PRO A 195 -13.86 -10.47 -12.50
CA PRO A 195 -13.80 -11.93 -12.56
C PRO A 195 -15.17 -12.55 -12.30
N LEU A 196 -15.43 -13.69 -12.95
CA LEU A 196 -16.61 -14.54 -12.70
C LEU A 196 -16.20 -15.78 -11.90
N GLU A 197 -15.09 -16.40 -12.29
CA GLU A 197 -14.59 -17.66 -11.73
C GLU A 197 -13.07 -17.56 -11.57
N VAL A 198 -12.58 -17.79 -10.35
CA VAL A 198 -11.18 -17.63 -9.97
C VAL A 198 -10.70 -18.83 -9.17
N VAL A 199 -9.51 -19.34 -9.49
CA VAL A 199 -8.82 -20.34 -8.69
C VAL A 199 -7.46 -19.82 -8.23
N GLU A 200 -7.17 -19.98 -6.94
CA GLU A 200 -5.86 -19.80 -6.35
C GLU A 200 -5.23 -21.17 -6.11
N GLN A 201 -3.97 -21.34 -6.53
CA GLN A 201 -3.14 -22.50 -6.17
C GLN A 201 -1.77 -22.04 -5.70
N ARG A 202 -1.44 -22.39 -4.46
CA ARG A 202 -0.13 -22.10 -3.85
C ARG A 202 0.46 -23.31 -3.17
N LEU A 203 1.78 -23.38 -3.16
CA LEU A 203 2.51 -24.37 -2.37
C LEU A 203 2.56 -23.93 -0.91
N VAL A 204 2.27 -24.87 -0.01
CA VAL A 204 2.36 -24.72 1.43
C VAL A 204 3.21 -25.82 2.00
N ASP A 205 4.08 -25.47 2.94
CA ASP A 205 4.88 -26.43 3.68
C ASP A 205 4.02 -27.02 4.79
N ARG A 206 3.90 -28.35 4.83
CA ARG A 206 3.22 -29.08 5.90
C ARG A 206 4.20 -30.03 6.58
N VAL A 207 4.15 -30.03 7.90
CA VAL A 207 4.87 -31.00 8.72
C VAL A 207 4.06 -32.29 8.73
N VAL A 208 4.58 -33.33 8.08
CA VAL A 208 3.93 -34.63 7.96
C VAL A 208 4.89 -35.69 8.50
N PRO A 209 4.42 -36.66 9.31
CA PRO A 209 5.25 -37.79 9.68
C PRO A 209 5.60 -38.60 8.43
N ASP A 210 6.88 -38.79 8.19
CA ASP A 210 7.39 -39.65 7.13
C ASP A 210 6.85 -41.08 7.36
N PRO A 211 6.13 -41.67 6.39
CA PRO A 211 5.54 -42.99 6.53
C PRO A 211 6.58 -44.11 6.78
N GLU A 212 7.84 -43.92 6.38
CA GLU A 212 8.89 -44.93 6.57
C GLU A 212 9.67 -44.75 7.87
N THR A 213 10.00 -43.51 8.24
CA THR A 213 10.89 -43.24 9.39
C THR A 213 10.16 -42.76 10.63
N GLY A 214 8.87 -42.38 10.52
CA GLY A 214 8.08 -41.77 11.59
C GLY A 214 8.58 -40.39 12.04
N LYS A 215 9.62 -39.85 11.38
CA LYS A 215 10.15 -38.52 11.67
C LYS A 215 9.28 -37.47 11.00
N LEU A 216 9.11 -36.34 11.68
CA LEU A 216 8.43 -35.20 11.09
C LEU A 216 9.30 -34.62 9.98
N ASP A 217 8.81 -34.66 8.75
CA ASP A 217 9.43 -34.06 7.59
C ASP A 217 8.56 -32.93 7.04
N VAL A 218 9.19 -31.93 6.41
CA VAL A 218 8.51 -30.79 5.82
C VAL A 218 8.28 -31.10 4.34
N GLN A 219 7.04 -31.44 4.00
CA GLN A 219 6.63 -31.75 2.63
C GLN A 219 5.77 -30.62 2.06
N GLN A 220 5.89 -30.38 0.76
CA GLN A 220 5.12 -29.35 0.08
C GLN A 220 3.78 -29.91 -0.43
N TYR A 221 2.70 -29.18 -0.13
CA TYR A 221 1.34 -29.48 -0.59
C TYR A 221 0.78 -28.31 -1.38
N TRP A 222 -0.06 -28.60 -2.37
CA TRP A 222 -0.89 -27.64 -3.07
C TRP A 222 -2.13 -27.34 -2.24
N ARG A 223 -2.29 -26.07 -1.87
CA ARG A 223 -3.52 -25.53 -1.32
C ARG A 223 -4.31 -24.86 -2.43
N THR A 224 -5.55 -25.27 -2.64
CA THR A 224 -6.41 -24.76 -3.71
C THR A 224 -7.70 -24.16 -3.15
N ARG A 225 -8.02 -22.94 -3.59
CA ARG A 225 -9.30 -22.27 -3.32
C ARG A 225 -9.92 -21.79 -4.62
N MET A 226 -11.24 -21.91 -4.73
CA MET A 226 -12.01 -21.42 -5.87
C MET A 226 -13.10 -20.47 -5.41
N TRP A 227 -13.28 -19.37 -6.14
CA TRP A 227 -14.39 -18.45 -5.98
C TRP A 227 -15.20 -18.42 -7.27
N THR A 228 -16.49 -18.69 -7.13
CA THR A 228 -17.48 -18.57 -8.21
C THR A 228 -18.32 -17.31 -7.97
N GLU A 229 -19.40 -17.14 -8.73
CA GLU A 229 -20.33 -16.03 -8.50
C GLU A 229 -21.09 -16.12 -7.17
N THR A 230 -21.24 -17.34 -6.63
CA THR A 230 -22.12 -17.62 -5.47
C THR A 230 -21.42 -18.34 -4.33
N HIS A 231 -20.42 -19.18 -4.63
CA HIS A 231 -19.77 -20.05 -3.66
C HIS A 231 -18.26 -19.88 -3.64
N THR A 232 -17.70 -20.07 -2.43
CA THR A 232 -16.29 -20.29 -2.19
C THR A 232 -16.08 -21.77 -1.91
N VAL A 233 -15.16 -22.42 -2.62
CA VAL A 233 -14.84 -23.84 -2.48
C VAL A 233 -13.40 -23.98 -2.02
N THR A 234 -13.19 -24.65 -0.88
CA THR A 234 -11.86 -25.01 -0.40
C THR A 234 -11.59 -26.50 -0.67
N PHE A 235 -10.54 -26.79 -1.43
CA PHE A 235 -10.17 -28.16 -1.78
C PHE A 235 -9.23 -28.76 -0.73
N ASP A 236 -9.14 -30.09 -0.69
CA ASP A 236 -8.20 -30.78 0.18
C ASP A 236 -6.75 -30.52 -0.30
N ASP A 237 -5.84 -30.31 0.66
CA ASP A 237 -4.41 -30.12 0.37
C ASP A 237 -3.83 -31.42 -0.25
N VAL A 238 -3.32 -31.36 -1.48
CA VAL A 238 -2.72 -32.51 -2.19
C VAL A 238 -1.19 -32.37 -2.29
N PRO A 239 -0.40 -33.44 -2.28
CA PRO A 239 1.06 -33.34 -2.32
C PRO A 239 1.57 -32.69 -3.62
N GLN A 240 2.77 -32.10 -3.59
CA GLN A 240 3.35 -31.39 -4.75
C GLN A 240 3.41 -32.23 -6.04
N ASN A 241 3.61 -33.55 -5.90
CA ASN A 241 3.68 -34.52 -6.97
C ASN A 241 2.32 -35.14 -7.37
N TRP A 242 1.21 -34.53 -6.96
CA TRP A 242 -0.14 -34.97 -7.34
C TRP A 242 -0.28 -35.08 -8.88
N PRO A 243 -0.91 -36.14 -9.41
CA PRO A 243 -1.07 -36.31 -10.84
C PRO A 243 -1.83 -35.12 -11.47
N PRO A 244 -1.30 -34.46 -12.51
CA PRO A 244 -1.95 -33.29 -13.12
C PRO A 244 -3.32 -33.60 -13.74
N GLU A 245 -3.57 -34.87 -14.08
CA GLU A 245 -4.82 -35.32 -14.70
C GLU A 245 -5.94 -35.55 -13.69
N ASP A 246 -5.58 -35.75 -12.41
CA ASP A 246 -6.54 -36.14 -11.38
C ASP A 246 -7.16 -34.89 -10.74
N PRO A 247 -8.50 -34.82 -10.63
CA PRO A 247 -9.17 -33.72 -9.95
C PRO A 247 -8.79 -33.70 -8.48
N ILE A 248 -8.67 -32.50 -7.93
CA ILE A 248 -8.41 -32.30 -6.50
C ILE A 248 -9.73 -32.55 -5.76
N PRO A 249 -9.76 -33.46 -4.77
CA PRO A 249 -10.97 -33.72 -4.01
C PRO A 249 -11.34 -32.52 -3.14
N TYR A 250 -12.64 -32.36 -2.88
CA TYR A 250 -13.15 -31.46 -1.86
C TYR A 250 -14.35 -32.11 -1.17
N ARG A 251 -14.58 -31.72 0.09
CA ARG A 251 -15.76 -32.14 0.85
C ARG A 251 -16.91 -31.16 0.60
N PRO A 252 -18.17 -31.61 0.52
CA PRO A 252 -19.32 -30.71 0.36
C PRO A 252 -19.40 -29.60 1.41
N GLU A 253 -18.92 -29.88 2.64
CA GLU A 253 -18.84 -28.92 3.75
C GLU A 253 -17.90 -27.72 3.46
N ASN A 254 -16.91 -27.90 2.58
CA ASN A 254 -15.97 -26.86 2.21
C ASN A 254 -16.51 -25.91 1.13
N ARG A 255 -17.74 -26.15 0.65
CA ARG A 255 -18.45 -25.32 -0.32
C ARG A 255 -19.40 -24.40 0.45
N VAL A 256 -19.01 -23.14 0.58
CA VAL A 256 -19.72 -22.14 1.39
C VAL A 256 -20.27 -21.05 0.49
N GLU A 257 -21.57 -20.74 0.63
CA GLU A 257 -22.17 -19.61 -0.05
C GLU A 257 -21.69 -18.31 0.61
N HIS A 258 -21.18 -17.36 -0.19
CA HIS A 258 -20.61 -16.12 0.34
C HIS A 258 -21.58 -14.92 0.24
N HIS A 259 -22.71 -15.03 -0.47
CA HIS A 259 -23.73 -13.98 -0.61
C HIS A 259 -23.24 -12.60 -1.09
N ALA A 260 -22.11 -12.55 -1.79
CA ALA A 260 -21.50 -11.29 -2.25
C ALA A 260 -22.19 -10.69 -3.50
N GLY A 261 -23.18 -11.39 -4.07
CA GLY A 261 -23.89 -10.99 -5.29
C GLY A 261 -23.08 -11.06 -6.59
N ARG A 262 -21.79 -11.40 -6.48
CA ARG A 262 -20.82 -11.63 -7.56
C ARG A 262 -19.62 -12.40 -7.01
N CYS A 263 -18.69 -12.77 -7.89
CA CYS A 263 -17.39 -13.27 -7.44
C CYS A 263 -16.73 -12.25 -6.49
N PRO A 264 -16.37 -12.65 -5.25
CA PRO A 264 -15.84 -11.74 -4.24
C PRO A 264 -14.43 -11.27 -4.57
N VAL A 265 -13.75 -11.88 -5.54
CA VAL A 265 -12.42 -11.47 -5.96
C VAL A 265 -12.48 -10.11 -6.66
N VAL A 266 -11.84 -9.11 -6.07
CA VAL A 266 -11.63 -7.80 -6.68
C VAL A 266 -10.28 -7.78 -7.37
N TRP A 267 -10.28 -7.65 -8.69
CA TRP A 267 -9.05 -7.53 -9.47
C TRP A 267 -8.55 -6.09 -9.46
N TYR A 268 -7.29 -5.90 -9.06
CA TYR A 268 -6.65 -4.59 -8.98
C TYR A 268 -5.52 -4.50 -10.00
N GLN A 269 -5.64 -3.61 -10.99
CA GLN A 269 -4.54 -3.25 -11.89
C GLN A 269 -3.79 -2.02 -11.38
N ASN A 270 -2.46 -2.01 -11.42
CA ASN A 270 -1.67 -0.85 -10.98
C ASN A 270 -1.97 0.39 -11.84
N THR A 271 -1.93 0.21 -13.15
CA THR A 271 -2.29 1.22 -14.16
C THR A 271 -3.35 0.63 -15.08
N ARG A 272 -4.26 1.50 -15.56
CA ARG A 272 -5.39 1.05 -16.38
C ARG A 272 -4.89 0.45 -17.69
N SER A 273 -5.32 -0.78 -18.00
CA SER A 273 -5.07 -1.42 -19.28
C SER A 273 -6.35 -2.05 -19.80
N SER A 274 -6.78 -1.66 -21.01
CA SER A 274 -7.96 -2.25 -21.66
C SER A 274 -7.67 -3.54 -22.41
N LYS A 275 -6.38 -3.88 -22.61
CA LYS A 275 -5.95 -5.01 -23.44
C LYS A 275 -5.44 -6.20 -22.64
N SER A 276 -5.12 -5.97 -21.37
CA SER A 276 -4.51 -6.97 -20.49
C SER A 276 -5.09 -6.82 -19.09
N PRO A 277 -5.34 -7.93 -18.38
CA PRO A 277 -5.73 -7.90 -16.97
C PRO A 277 -4.60 -7.36 -16.08
N ASP A 278 -3.35 -7.47 -16.52
CA ASP A 278 -2.20 -6.89 -15.81
C ASP A 278 -1.92 -5.47 -16.32
N GLY A 279 -1.79 -4.53 -15.38
CA GLY A 279 -1.32 -3.17 -15.63
C GLY A 279 0.21 -3.10 -15.69
N ALA A 280 0.76 -1.93 -15.99
CA ALA A 280 2.20 -1.67 -15.88
C ALA A 280 2.61 -1.49 -14.41
N ALA A 281 3.68 -2.17 -13.99
CA ALA A 281 4.32 -2.00 -12.69
C ALA A 281 4.99 -0.62 -12.56
N ASP A 282 5.30 -0.18 -11.34
CA ASP A 282 5.86 1.16 -11.10
C ASP A 282 7.27 1.36 -11.68
N CYS A 283 8.04 0.26 -11.72
CA CYS A 283 9.40 0.21 -12.23
C CYS A 283 9.47 -0.41 -13.65
N ASP A 284 8.35 -0.45 -14.36
CA ASP A 284 8.35 -0.92 -15.75
C ASP A 284 9.28 -0.03 -16.61
N GLY A 285 10.12 -0.67 -17.44
CA GLY A 285 11.15 0.00 -18.23
C GLY A 285 12.51 0.22 -17.53
N VAL A 286 12.59 0.17 -16.19
CA VAL A 286 13.86 0.43 -15.46
C VAL A 286 14.50 -0.81 -14.83
N TRP A 287 13.89 -1.99 -14.96
CA TRP A 287 14.40 -3.24 -14.37
C TRP A 287 15.87 -3.53 -14.72
N HIS A 288 16.24 -3.29 -15.97
CA HIS A 288 17.61 -3.48 -16.45
C HIS A 288 18.60 -2.51 -15.81
N LEU A 289 18.23 -1.24 -15.62
CA LEU A 289 19.06 -0.24 -14.95
C LEU A 289 19.27 -0.60 -13.47
N ILE A 290 18.25 -1.14 -12.81
CA ILE A 290 18.37 -1.61 -11.42
C ILE A 290 19.36 -2.78 -11.33
N ASP A 291 19.27 -3.77 -12.23
CA ASP A 291 20.23 -4.87 -12.31
C ASP A 291 21.67 -4.37 -12.57
N GLN A 292 21.86 -3.42 -13.49
CA GLN A 292 23.18 -2.82 -13.76
C GLN A 292 23.72 -2.06 -12.55
N THR A 293 22.86 -1.34 -11.83
CA THR A 293 23.25 -0.61 -10.62
C THR A 293 23.82 -1.55 -9.57
N ASP A 294 23.14 -2.67 -9.29
CA ASP A 294 23.61 -3.67 -8.33
C ASP A 294 24.97 -4.27 -8.72
N ARG A 295 25.15 -4.58 -10.01
CA ARG A 295 26.39 -5.16 -10.54
C ARG A 295 27.57 -4.21 -10.43
N ILE A 296 27.39 -2.95 -10.85
CA ILE A 296 28.45 -1.94 -10.78
C ILE A 296 28.78 -1.66 -9.31
N MET A 297 27.78 -1.52 -8.45
CA MET A 297 28.00 -1.29 -7.03
C MET A 297 28.79 -2.43 -6.38
N SER A 298 28.45 -3.68 -6.71
CA SER A 298 29.18 -4.86 -6.21
C SER A 298 30.64 -4.87 -6.70
N GLN A 299 30.90 -4.43 -7.93
CA GLN A 299 32.26 -4.29 -8.44
C GLN A 299 33.05 -3.18 -7.75
N VAL A 300 32.41 -2.03 -7.49
CA VAL A 300 33.01 -0.92 -6.75
C VAL A 300 33.36 -1.35 -5.32
N TYR A 301 32.48 -2.06 -4.62
CA TYR A 301 32.78 -2.59 -3.29
C TYR A 301 33.93 -3.59 -3.29
N LYS A 302 33.98 -4.46 -4.30
CA LYS A 302 35.10 -5.39 -4.46
C LYS A 302 36.42 -4.64 -4.67
N ALA A 303 36.44 -3.63 -5.53
CA ALA A 303 37.62 -2.79 -5.76
C ALA A 303 38.04 -2.02 -4.50
N ALA A 304 37.08 -1.40 -3.81
CA ALA A 304 37.34 -0.68 -2.56
C ALA A 304 37.91 -1.60 -1.47
N ARG A 305 37.35 -2.81 -1.31
CA ARG A 305 37.86 -3.80 -0.36
C ARG A 305 39.29 -4.23 -0.67
N ALA A 306 39.60 -4.48 -1.95
CA ALA A 306 40.95 -4.80 -2.38
C ALA A 306 41.92 -3.62 -2.14
N ASN A 307 41.43 -2.38 -2.22
CA ASN A 307 42.24 -1.19 -2.00
C ASN A 307 42.53 -0.91 -0.51
N VAL A 308 41.59 -1.20 0.38
CA VAL A 308 41.79 -1.08 1.84
C VAL A 308 42.76 -2.14 2.37
N ASP A 309 42.92 -3.25 1.65
CA ASP A 309 43.87 -4.32 1.98
C ASP A 309 44.90 -4.52 0.83
N PRO A 310 45.81 -3.56 0.60
CA PRO A 310 46.67 -3.57 -0.59
C PRO A 310 47.70 -4.71 -0.56
N MET A 311 48.12 -5.16 -1.75
CA MET A 311 49.12 -6.23 -1.84
C MET A 311 50.52 -5.67 -1.59
N LEU A 312 51.31 -6.34 -0.74
CA LEU A 312 52.72 -6.02 -0.56
C LEU A 312 53.53 -6.62 -1.73
N HIS A 313 54.08 -5.76 -2.58
CA HIS A 313 55.00 -6.15 -3.63
C HIS A 313 56.44 -5.96 -3.15
N ILE A 314 57.20 -7.05 -3.13
CA ILE A 314 58.61 -7.05 -2.72
C ILE A 314 59.44 -7.45 -3.94
N LYS A 315 60.31 -6.55 -4.36
CA LYS A 315 61.38 -6.78 -5.34
C LYS A 315 62.67 -7.03 -4.56
N GLU A 316 63.22 -8.23 -4.65
CA GLU A 316 64.40 -8.62 -3.87
C GLU A 316 65.29 -9.60 -4.66
N GLU A 317 66.59 -9.62 -4.36
CA GLU A 317 67.53 -10.58 -4.95
C GLU A 317 67.27 -12.01 -4.45
N GLU A 318 67.33 -12.98 -5.36
CA GLU A 318 66.93 -14.39 -5.11
C GLU A 318 67.71 -15.06 -3.96
N ARG A 319 68.97 -14.64 -3.73
CA ARG A 319 69.81 -15.13 -2.62
C ARG A 319 69.37 -14.64 -1.24
N LEU A 320 68.86 -13.42 -1.11
CA LEU A 320 68.37 -12.88 0.17
C LEU A 320 66.93 -13.33 0.45
N LYS A 321 66.12 -13.54 -0.59
CA LYS A 321 64.74 -14.06 -0.46
C LYS A 321 64.66 -15.39 0.30
N LYS A 322 65.69 -16.25 0.18
CA LYS A 322 65.81 -17.51 0.92
C LYS A 322 66.23 -17.35 2.39
N LYS A 323 66.82 -16.21 2.78
CA LYS A 323 67.29 -15.94 4.16
C LYS A 323 66.28 -15.15 5.00
N ILE A 324 65.41 -14.35 4.37
CA ILE A 324 64.52 -13.39 5.05
C ILE A 324 63.23 -14.05 5.61
N GLY A 325 62.93 -15.31 5.26
CA GLY A 325 61.73 -16.00 5.77
C GLY A 325 60.43 -15.43 5.19
N ALA A 326 59.28 -15.92 5.67
CA ALA A 326 57.96 -15.45 5.22
C ALA A 326 57.71 -14.03 5.73
N VAL A 327 57.78 -13.05 4.83
CA VAL A 327 57.47 -11.64 5.14
C VAL A 327 55.95 -11.50 5.26
N THR A 328 55.50 -11.06 6.44
CA THR A 328 54.08 -10.83 6.73
C THR A 328 53.71 -9.35 6.59
N LYS A 329 52.50 -9.09 6.11
CA LYS A 329 51.95 -7.74 6.00
C LYS A 329 51.84 -7.10 7.39
N GLY A 330 52.35 -5.88 7.55
CA GLY A 330 52.38 -5.15 8.84
C GLY A 330 53.61 -5.42 9.72
N GLY A 331 54.51 -6.31 9.31
CA GLY A 331 55.81 -6.52 9.96
C GLY A 331 56.92 -5.62 9.41
N LEU A 332 58.08 -5.61 10.07
CA LEU A 332 59.29 -4.96 9.55
C LEU A 332 59.75 -5.70 8.28
N VAL A 333 59.76 -5.00 7.14
CA VAL A 333 60.24 -5.54 5.86
C VAL A 333 61.68 -5.09 5.64
N MET A 334 62.62 -6.03 5.74
CA MET A 334 64.03 -5.77 5.44
C MET A 334 64.30 -6.07 3.96
N THR A 335 64.74 -5.07 3.20
CA THR A 335 65.15 -5.22 1.79
C THR A 335 66.67 -5.07 1.64
N SER A 336 67.25 -5.65 0.58
CA SER A 336 68.66 -5.38 0.23
C SER A 336 68.83 -3.94 -0.28
N ALA A 337 70.08 -3.50 -0.44
CA ALA A 337 70.38 -2.17 -0.98
C ALA A 337 69.84 -1.94 -2.42
N ALA A 338 69.53 -3.01 -3.16
CA ALA A 338 68.90 -2.95 -4.49
C ALA A 338 67.42 -3.39 -4.47
N GLY A 339 66.91 -3.80 -3.30
CA GLY A 339 65.54 -4.25 -3.10
C GLY A 339 64.56 -3.10 -2.88
N ASP A 340 63.29 -3.33 -3.20
CA ASP A 340 62.20 -2.36 -3.08
C ASP A 340 60.95 -3.05 -2.54
N ALA A 341 60.26 -2.42 -1.58
CA ALA A 341 59.03 -2.93 -1.01
C ALA A 341 57.96 -1.84 -1.13
N LYS A 342 56.90 -2.13 -1.88
CA LYS A 342 55.82 -1.18 -2.17
C LYS A 342 54.48 -1.85 -1.97
N TYR A 343 53.53 -1.12 -1.39
CA TYR A 343 52.14 -1.51 -1.47
C TYR A 343 51.61 -1.20 -2.87
N VAL A 344 51.04 -2.21 -3.51
CA VAL A 344 50.36 -2.08 -4.80
C VAL A 344 48.89 -1.88 -4.49
N GLU A 345 48.48 -0.63 -4.65
CA GLU A 345 47.09 -0.20 -4.53
C GLU A 345 46.51 0.04 -5.93
N MET A 346 45.19 -0.03 -6.06
CA MET A 346 44.52 0.47 -7.24
C MET A 346 44.43 1.99 -7.15
N GLU A 347 44.64 2.67 -8.27
CA GLU A 347 44.38 4.11 -8.32
C GLU A 347 42.89 4.38 -8.01
N GLY A 348 42.64 5.15 -6.94
CA GLY A 348 41.31 5.39 -6.39
C GLY A 348 40.32 6.04 -7.37
N THR A 349 40.81 6.58 -8.48
CA THR A 349 40.03 7.15 -9.58
C THR A 349 38.96 6.18 -10.09
N SER A 350 39.27 4.89 -10.21
CA SER A 350 38.32 3.88 -10.67
C SER A 350 37.13 3.67 -9.72
N ILE A 351 37.37 3.77 -8.42
CA ILE A 351 36.33 3.69 -7.38
C ILE A 351 35.46 4.95 -7.42
N SER A 352 36.07 6.13 -7.56
CA SER A 352 35.36 7.41 -7.68
C SER A 352 34.43 7.45 -8.90
N VAL A 353 34.94 7.07 -10.08
CA VAL A 353 34.14 6.98 -11.31
C VAL A 353 33.00 5.97 -11.15
N GLY A 354 33.27 4.81 -10.55
CA GLY A 354 32.24 3.81 -10.30
C GLY A 354 31.12 4.31 -9.39
N LEU A 355 31.45 5.05 -8.33
CA LEU A 355 30.44 5.69 -7.45
C LEU A 355 29.64 6.77 -8.18
N GLU A 356 30.26 7.52 -9.09
CA GLU A 356 29.57 8.53 -9.91
C GLU A 356 28.58 7.86 -10.89
N VAL A 357 29.01 6.82 -11.60
CA VAL A 357 28.13 6.05 -12.50
C VAL A 357 26.92 5.49 -11.75
N VAL A 358 27.13 4.94 -10.55
CA VAL A 358 26.03 4.43 -9.71
C VAL A 358 25.06 5.55 -9.32
N ARG A 359 25.55 6.76 -9.02
CA ARG A 359 24.68 7.92 -8.73
C ARG A 359 23.87 8.33 -9.96
N THR A 360 24.50 8.38 -11.14
CA THR A 360 23.83 8.71 -12.40
C THR A 360 22.76 7.67 -12.76
N LEU A 361 23.07 6.38 -12.66
CA LEU A 361 22.10 5.30 -12.91
C LEU A 361 20.93 5.35 -11.93
N ARG A 362 21.19 5.60 -10.64
CA ARG A 362 20.13 5.80 -9.64
C ARG A 362 19.24 6.98 -10.01
N GLN A 363 19.82 8.09 -10.47
CA GLN A 363 19.06 9.27 -10.88
C GLN A 363 18.21 8.98 -12.12
N GLU A 364 18.76 8.28 -13.12
CA GLU A 364 18.03 7.87 -14.32
C GLU A 364 16.86 6.94 -13.97
N VAL A 365 17.09 5.93 -13.11
CA VAL A 365 16.03 5.05 -12.60
C VAL A 365 14.90 5.84 -11.95
N LEU A 366 15.23 6.80 -11.08
CA LEU A 366 14.23 7.63 -10.39
C LEU A 366 13.49 8.58 -11.34
N GLN A 367 14.19 9.17 -12.32
CA GLN A 367 13.59 10.04 -13.33
C GLN A 367 12.64 9.29 -14.25
N THR A 368 13.06 8.14 -14.78
CA THR A 368 12.20 7.30 -15.64
C THR A 368 11.02 6.72 -14.86
N ALA A 369 11.22 6.37 -13.59
CA ALA A 369 10.12 5.93 -12.72
C ALA A 369 9.23 7.08 -12.23
N GLU A 370 9.53 8.35 -12.57
CA GLU A 370 8.84 9.55 -12.09
C GLU A 370 8.73 9.61 -10.54
N CYS A 371 9.73 9.05 -9.85
CA CYS A 371 9.75 8.94 -8.39
C CYS A 371 10.82 9.85 -7.81
N ILE A 372 10.47 10.63 -6.80
CA ILE A 372 11.38 11.59 -6.18
C ILE A 372 11.75 11.10 -4.79
N ILE A 373 13.04 10.95 -4.57
CA ILE A 373 13.61 10.67 -3.25
C ILE A 373 14.47 11.87 -2.88
N VAL A 374 13.94 12.71 -2.00
CA VAL A 374 14.62 13.92 -1.55
C VAL A 374 15.82 13.53 -0.68
N ASP A 375 17.01 13.95 -1.09
CA ASP A 375 18.20 13.91 -0.25
C ASP A 375 18.33 15.22 0.56
N PRO A 376 19.07 15.21 1.69
CA PRO A 376 19.25 16.41 2.51
C PRO A 376 19.85 17.59 1.74
N ALA A 377 20.68 17.31 0.73
CA ALA A 377 21.28 18.34 -0.12
C ALA A 377 20.23 19.03 -1.00
N SER A 378 19.34 18.28 -1.66
CA SER A 378 18.24 18.87 -2.43
C SER A 378 17.22 19.53 -1.51
N ALA A 379 16.94 18.97 -0.32
CA ALA A 379 16.06 19.61 0.66
C ALA A 379 16.57 21.00 1.07
N GLY A 380 17.88 21.16 1.27
CA GLY A 380 18.50 22.45 1.61
C GLY A 380 18.48 23.47 0.47
N ALA A 381 18.43 23.01 -0.78
CA ALA A 381 18.36 23.87 -1.97
C ALA A 381 16.97 24.51 -2.15
N TYR A 382 15.90 23.79 -1.81
CA TYR A 382 14.51 24.26 -1.95
C TYR A 382 13.97 24.81 -0.63
N LYS A 383 14.21 26.10 -0.38
CA LYS A 383 13.81 26.77 0.87
C LYS A 383 12.34 27.17 0.96
N THR A 384 11.58 27.10 -0.13
CA THR A 384 10.16 27.48 -0.17
C THR A 384 9.26 26.27 -0.41
N GLY A 385 8.09 26.25 0.23
CA GLY A 385 7.12 25.17 0.04
C GLY A 385 6.64 25.01 -1.41
N GLU A 386 6.55 26.10 -2.17
CA GLU A 386 6.18 26.08 -3.58
C GLU A 386 7.25 25.45 -4.47
N ALA A 387 8.54 25.68 -4.17
CA ALA A 387 9.62 25.04 -4.92
C ALA A 387 9.70 23.53 -4.64
N LEU A 388 9.36 23.12 -3.41
CA LEU A 388 9.16 21.70 -3.10
C LEU A 388 7.96 21.13 -3.88
N GLN A 389 6.82 21.82 -3.93
CA GLN A 389 5.69 21.35 -4.75
C GLN A 389 6.06 21.22 -6.24
N LEU A 390 6.84 22.17 -6.78
CA LEU A 390 7.34 22.11 -8.16
C LEU A 390 8.19 20.86 -8.41
N LEU A 391 9.07 20.52 -7.47
CA LEU A 391 9.90 19.32 -7.55
C LEU A 391 9.02 18.07 -7.68
N TRP A 392 7.99 17.93 -6.83
CA TRP A 392 7.16 16.73 -6.73
C TRP A 392 6.10 16.55 -7.82
N ARG A 393 5.92 17.52 -8.73
CA ARG A 393 4.87 17.49 -9.76
C ARG A 393 4.84 16.22 -10.62
N ALA A 394 6.01 15.69 -10.99
CA ALA A 394 6.08 14.46 -11.78
C ALA A 394 5.49 13.27 -10.99
N MET A 395 5.83 13.18 -9.71
CA MET A 395 5.34 12.13 -8.82
C MET A 395 3.84 12.29 -8.54
N GLU A 396 3.33 13.51 -8.40
CA GLU A 396 1.89 13.80 -8.30
C GLU A 396 1.12 13.36 -9.55
N ALA A 397 1.66 13.67 -10.74
CA ALA A 397 1.03 13.30 -12.00
C ALA A 397 0.93 11.77 -12.15
N LYS A 398 2.00 11.02 -11.81
CA LYS A 398 1.96 9.55 -11.78
C LYS A 398 0.97 9.04 -10.75
N THR A 399 0.97 9.61 -9.55
CA THR A 399 0.07 9.22 -8.46
C THR A 399 -1.39 9.46 -8.82
N ASN A 400 -1.71 10.54 -9.53
CA ASN A 400 -3.06 10.79 -10.04
C ASN A 400 -3.53 9.70 -11.02
N ARG A 401 -2.64 9.17 -11.87
CA ARG A 401 -2.98 8.03 -12.75
C ARG A 401 -3.26 6.77 -11.96
N LEU A 402 -2.46 6.51 -10.91
CA LEU A 402 -2.63 5.36 -10.02
C LEU A 402 -3.93 5.46 -9.20
N ARG A 403 -4.32 6.66 -8.75
CA ARG A 403 -5.58 6.91 -8.04
C ARG A 403 -6.81 6.46 -8.82
N VAL A 404 -6.80 6.51 -10.15
CA VAL A 404 -7.96 6.09 -10.97
C VAL A 404 -8.29 4.62 -10.74
N MET A 405 -7.27 3.74 -10.84
CA MET A 405 -7.49 2.30 -10.65
C MET A 405 -7.72 1.93 -9.19
N LEU A 406 -7.03 2.62 -8.26
CA LEU A 406 -7.26 2.43 -6.84
C LEU A 406 -8.70 2.82 -6.45
N THR A 407 -9.21 3.96 -6.95
CA THR A 407 -10.60 4.40 -6.74
C THR A 407 -11.59 3.37 -7.28
N GLN A 408 -11.32 2.81 -8.47
CA GLN A 408 -12.17 1.76 -9.02
C GLN A 408 -12.13 0.49 -8.14
N THR A 409 -10.96 0.10 -7.64
CA THR A 409 -10.79 -1.06 -6.76
C THR A 409 -11.54 -0.87 -5.44
N ILE A 410 -11.41 0.31 -4.80
CA ILE A 410 -12.15 0.65 -3.59
C ILE A 410 -13.65 0.59 -3.84
N ARG A 411 -14.13 1.11 -4.98
CA ARG A 411 -15.55 1.04 -5.37
C ARG A 411 -16.07 -0.39 -5.48
N GLU A 412 -15.33 -1.26 -6.15
CA GLU A 412 -15.72 -2.67 -6.28
C GLU A 412 -15.70 -3.39 -4.93
N LEU A 413 -14.70 -3.11 -4.09
CA LEU A 413 -14.63 -3.64 -2.73
C LEU A 413 -15.83 -3.18 -1.88
N SER A 414 -16.16 -1.88 -1.91
CA SER A 414 -17.33 -1.36 -1.20
C SER A 414 -18.63 -1.98 -1.69
N ARG A 415 -18.81 -2.22 -3.00
CA ARG A 415 -20.01 -2.88 -3.54
C ARG A 415 -20.19 -4.30 -3.01
N ILE A 416 -19.09 -5.03 -2.84
CA ILE A 416 -19.13 -6.38 -2.24
C ILE A 416 -19.53 -6.27 -0.77
N TRP A 417 -18.94 -5.35 0.00
CA TRP A 417 -19.32 -5.12 1.40
C TRP A 417 -20.79 -4.72 1.58
N LEU A 418 -21.34 -3.90 0.68
CA LEU A 418 -22.77 -3.57 0.68
C LEU A 418 -23.64 -4.79 0.40
N SER A 419 -23.23 -5.64 -0.54
CA SER A 419 -23.97 -6.86 -0.88
C SER A 419 -23.96 -7.85 0.28
N LEU A 420 -22.80 -8.03 0.92
CA LEU A 420 -22.65 -8.86 2.13
C LEU A 420 -23.50 -8.33 3.29
N GLY A 421 -23.45 -7.03 3.57
CA GLY A 421 -24.23 -6.42 4.66
C GLY A 421 -25.74 -6.55 4.45
N ARG A 422 -26.21 -6.44 3.19
CA ARG A 422 -27.63 -6.63 2.85
C ARG A 422 -28.09 -8.08 2.96
N ALA A 423 -27.23 -9.04 2.61
CA ALA A 423 -27.60 -10.44 2.61
C ALA A 423 -27.49 -11.10 3.99
N VAL A 424 -26.44 -10.77 4.75
CA VAL A 424 -26.11 -11.41 6.03
C VAL A 424 -26.60 -10.58 7.23
N GLY A 425 -26.82 -9.28 7.04
CA GLY A 425 -27.18 -8.35 8.10
C GLY A 425 -25.98 -7.88 8.92
N VAL A 426 -26.25 -6.98 9.87
CA VAL A 426 -25.24 -6.39 10.77
C VAL A 426 -25.66 -6.64 12.21
N ALA A 427 -24.69 -6.98 13.06
CA ALA A 427 -24.87 -7.12 14.49
C ALA A 427 -23.85 -6.28 15.27
N ASN A 428 -24.25 -5.86 16.46
CA ASN A 428 -23.38 -5.15 17.39
C ASN A 428 -22.38 -6.10 18.03
N LEU A 429 -21.16 -5.62 18.17
CA LEU A 429 -20.07 -6.35 18.83
C LEU A 429 -20.37 -6.65 20.32
N GLU A 430 -21.12 -5.78 20.99
CA GLU A 430 -21.46 -5.90 22.41
C GLU A 430 -22.63 -6.87 22.69
N ASP A 431 -23.55 -7.01 21.74
CA ASP A 431 -24.79 -7.82 21.89
C ASP A 431 -24.74 -9.15 21.12
N ALA A 432 -23.58 -9.48 20.53
CA ALA A 432 -23.46 -10.53 19.54
C ALA A 432 -23.73 -11.94 20.10
N LYS A 433 -24.64 -12.67 19.44
CA LYS A 433 -24.65 -14.14 19.43
C LYS A 433 -23.87 -14.62 18.19
N PRO A 434 -23.05 -15.68 18.29
CA PRO A 434 -22.30 -16.19 17.14
C PRO A 434 -23.25 -16.58 16.00
N GLY A 435 -22.99 -16.07 14.80
CA GLY A 435 -23.75 -16.39 13.57
C GLY A 435 -24.75 -15.31 13.10
N ASN A 436 -24.93 -14.21 13.83
CA ASN A 436 -25.94 -13.18 13.54
C ASN A 436 -25.41 -12.01 12.68
N GLY A 437 -24.79 -12.27 11.53
CA GLY A 437 -24.38 -11.20 10.62
C GLY A 437 -22.95 -10.70 10.80
N ILE A 438 -22.66 -9.54 10.20
CA ILE A 438 -21.35 -8.88 10.28
C ILE A 438 -21.27 -8.11 11.61
N LEU A 439 -20.24 -8.40 12.40
CA LEU A 439 -20.00 -7.77 13.69
C LEU A 439 -19.31 -6.43 13.51
N LEU A 440 -19.96 -5.35 13.94
CA LEU A 440 -19.45 -3.98 13.87
C LEU A 440 -19.61 -3.26 15.21
N PRO A 441 -18.79 -2.22 15.48
CA PRO A 441 -18.97 -1.37 16.65
C PRO A 441 -20.32 -0.63 16.60
N PRO A 442 -20.95 -0.39 17.76
CA PRO A 442 -22.22 0.34 17.81
C PRO A 442 -22.04 1.79 17.36
N VAL A 443 -23.11 2.36 16.80
CA VAL A 443 -23.17 3.79 16.51
C VAL A 443 -23.45 4.52 17.81
N VAL A 444 -22.59 5.49 18.13
CA VAL A 444 -22.80 6.39 19.26
C VAL A 444 -23.57 7.60 18.77
N GLU A 445 -24.87 7.65 19.05
CA GLU A 445 -25.64 8.88 18.83
C GLU A 445 -25.68 9.67 20.14
N LEU A 446 -25.13 10.88 20.09
CA LEU A 446 -25.30 11.84 21.18
C LEU A 446 -26.73 12.35 21.10
N VAL A 447 -27.54 12.03 22.11
CA VAL A 447 -28.88 12.59 22.25
C VAL A 447 -28.75 14.11 22.34
N GLU A 448 -29.47 14.84 21.48
CA GLU A 448 -29.54 16.31 21.57
C GLU A 448 -30.03 16.66 22.98
N GLN A 449 -29.13 17.25 23.78
CA GLN A 449 -29.49 17.69 25.12
C GLN A 449 -30.46 18.86 25.00
N THR A 450 -31.53 18.82 25.80
CA THR A 450 -32.42 19.95 25.92
C THR A 450 -31.70 21.15 26.57
N THR A 451 -32.16 22.36 26.31
CA THR A 451 -31.57 23.60 26.84
C THR A 451 -31.44 23.57 28.37
N GLU A 452 -32.32 22.85 29.05
CA GLU A 452 -32.36 22.68 30.51
C GLU A 452 -31.24 21.74 31.01
N GLU A 453 -30.95 20.65 30.29
CA GLU A 453 -29.89 19.67 30.64
C GLU A 453 -28.48 20.27 30.44
N ILE A 454 -28.32 21.13 29.43
CA ILE A 454 -27.07 21.86 29.17
C ILE A 454 -26.76 22.83 30.32
N VAL A 455 -27.77 23.51 30.86
CA VAL A 455 -27.63 24.43 32.01
C VAL A 455 -27.36 23.67 33.31
N ALA A 456 -27.84 22.43 33.44
CA ALA A 456 -27.62 21.57 34.61
C ALA A 456 -26.23 20.89 34.65
N GLY A 457 -25.46 20.93 33.56
CA GLY A 457 -24.11 20.35 33.49
C GLY A 457 -24.06 18.82 33.43
N GLU A 458 -25.17 18.17 33.07
CA GLU A 458 -25.23 16.71 32.91
C GLU A 458 -24.51 16.28 31.62
N ARG A 459 -23.76 15.17 31.69
CA ARG A 459 -23.08 14.61 30.51
C ARG A 459 -24.12 13.88 29.64
N PRO A 460 -24.11 14.09 28.31
CA PRO A 460 -25.03 13.37 27.43
C PRO A 460 -24.77 11.87 27.55
N THR A 461 -25.83 11.10 27.79
CA THR A 461 -25.76 9.64 27.77
C THR A 461 -25.74 9.19 26.31
N PRO A 462 -24.72 8.42 25.88
CA PRO A 462 -24.64 7.94 24.51
C PRO A 462 -25.73 6.89 24.26
N ASN A 463 -26.55 7.09 23.23
CA ASN A 463 -27.45 6.05 22.75
C ASN A 463 -26.67 5.16 21.79
N LEU A 464 -26.58 3.85 22.10
CA LEU A 464 -25.87 2.87 21.28
C LEU A 464 -26.88 2.18 20.37
N THR A 465 -26.78 2.44 19.06
CA THR A 465 -27.65 1.81 18.05
C THR A 465 -26.86 0.87 17.15
N THR A 466 -27.51 -0.16 16.64
CA THR A 466 -26.91 -1.07 15.66
C THR A 466 -26.81 -0.39 14.31
N GLN A 467 -25.68 -0.57 13.62
CA GLN A 467 -25.54 -0.01 12.27
C GLN A 467 -26.56 -0.64 11.33
N SER A 468 -27.05 0.14 10.37
CA SER A 468 -27.97 -0.34 9.33
C SER A 468 -27.38 -0.09 7.95
N VAL A 469 -27.65 -0.99 7.01
CA VAL A 469 -27.23 -0.82 5.61
C VAL A 469 -28.39 -0.22 4.85
N GLY A 470 -28.21 1.01 4.38
CA GLY A 470 -29.21 1.70 3.59
C GLY A 470 -29.31 1.23 2.13
N THR A 471 -30.07 1.98 1.34
CA THR A 471 -30.39 1.68 -0.07
C THR A 471 -29.42 2.34 -1.06
N GLY A 472 -28.60 3.28 -0.59
CA GLY A 472 -27.60 3.98 -1.37
C GLY A 472 -26.63 3.02 -2.07
N ALA A 473 -26.42 3.25 -3.36
CA ALA A 473 -25.45 2.48 -4.16
C ALA A 473 -24.41 3.37 -4.86
N HIS A 474 -24.61 4.69 -4.84
CA HIS A 474 -23.71 5.64 -5.48
C HIS A 474 -22.64 6.11 -4.50
N ILE A 475 -21.42 5.58 -4.67
CA ILE A 475 -20.28 5.87 -3.82
C ILE A 475 -19.39 6.91 -4.51
N THR A 476 -19.21 8.04 -3.84
CA THR A 476 -18.27 9.09 -4.25
C THR A 476 -17.03 9.05 -3.38
N PHE A 477 -15.89 9.45 -3.94
CA PHE A 477 -14.61 9.42 -3.26
C PHE A 477 -14.01 10.81 -3.26
N LYS A 478 -13.65 11.31 -2.09
CA LYS A 478 -12.95 12.58 -1.95
C LYS A 478 -11.51 12.33 -1.53
N TRP A 479 -10.60 12.46 -2.50
CA TRP A 479 -9.17 12.36 -2.22
C TRP A 479 -8.67 13.62 -1.52
N PRO A 480 -7.92 13.49 -0.42
CA PRO A 480 -7.27 14.63 0.21
C PRO A 480 -6.16 15.20 -0.71
N PRO A 481 -5.79 16.48 -0.50
CA PRO A 481 -4.63 17.07 -1.18
C PRO A 481 -3.34 16.32 -0.78
N TYR A 482 -2.35 16.31 -1.67
CA TYR A 482 -1.05 15.66 -1.40
C TYR A 482 -0.25 16.32 -0.28
N TRP A 483 -0.47 17.63 -0.09
CA TRP A 483 0.22 18.48 0.85
C TRP A 483 -0.76 19.06 1.83
N ASN A 484 -0.44 18.95 3.11
CA ASN A 484 -1.14 19.72 4.12
C ASN A 484 -0.75 21.18 3.96
N PRO A 485 -1.72 22.11 4.01
CA PRO A 485 -1.42 23.52 3.92
C PRO A 485 -0.53 23.94 5.08
N THR A 486 0.49 24.74 4.77
CA THR A 486 1.38 25.30 5.79
C THR A 486 0.61 26.27 6.69
N ALA A 487 1.07 26.48 7.94
CA ALA A 487 0.43 27.44 8.85
C ALA A 487 0.24 28.84 8.23
N LYS A 488 1.18 29.26 7.37
CA LYS A 488 1.07 30.51 6.61
C LYS A 488 -0.10 30.48 5.62
N GLN A 489 -0.26 29.40 4.86
CA GLN A 489 -1.37 29.23 3.91
C GLN A 489 -2.72 29.13 4.65
N VAL A 490 -2.76 28.47 5.80
CA VAL A 490 -3.97 28.41 6.65
C VAL A 490 -4.35 29.82 7.11
N ASN A 491 -3.38 30.63 7.56
CA ASN A 491 -3.64 32.02 7.95
C ASN A 491 -4.11 32.89 6.78
N GLU A 492 -3.49 32.75 5.60
CA GLU A 492 -3.90 33.47 4.39
C GLU A 492 -5.33 33.06 3.96
N MET A 493 -5.67 31.78 4.07
CA MET A 493 -7.00 31.27 3.77
C MET A 493 -8.04 31.73 4.80
N ALA A 494 -7.69 31.78 6.08
CA ALA A 494 -8.53 32.34 7.13
C ALA A 494 -8.83 33.84 6.89
N LEU A 495 -7.82 34.61 6.50
CA LEU A 495 -7.97 36.02 6.14
C LEU A 495 -8.85 36.19 4.89
N ALA A 496 -8.65 35.36 3.87
CA ALA A 496 -9.46 35.37 2.65
C ALA A 496 -10.93 35.01 2.95
N MET A 497 -11.19 33.99 3.79
CA MET A 497 -12.54 33.65 4.25
C MET A 497 -13.17 34.77 5.10
N GLY A 498 -12.36 35.47 5.90
CA GLY A 498 -12.74 36.68 6.63
C GLY A 498 -13.23 37.77 5.68
N ALA A 499 -12.43 38.11 4.67
CA ALA A 499 -12.77 39.08 3.64
C ALA A 499 -14.01 38.68 2.83
N ALA A 500 -14.15 37.40 2.47
CA ALA A 500 -15.30 36.88 1.73
C ALA A 500 -16.62 36.97 2.51
N LYS A 501 -16.59 36.87 3.85
CA LYS A 501 -17.77 37.11 4.71
C LYS A 501 -18.19 38.58 4.66
N ASN A 502 -17.23 39.49 4.75
CA ASN A 502 -17.50 40.93 4.68
C ASN A 502 -18.06 41.33 3.30
N ALA A 503 -17.69 40.59 2.26
CA ALA A 503 -18.22 40.75 0.90
C ALA A 503 -19.49 39.92 0.60
N SER A 504 -20.02 39.17 1.58
CA SER A 504 -21.18 38.27 1.42
C SER A 504 -21.05 37.22 0.30
N LEU A 505 -19.83 36.83 -0.06
CA LEU A 505 -19.55 35.87 -1.14
C LEU A 505 -19.64 34.40 -0.69
N LEU A 506 -19.52 34.14 0.61
CA LEU A 506 -19.55 32.79 1.20
C LEU A 506 -20.45 32.77 2.44
N SER A 507 -21.23 31.70 2.61
CA SER A 507 -22.06 31.50 3.81
C SER A 507 -21.19 31.22 5.05
N SER A 508 -21.71 31.55 6.24
CA SER A 508 -21.07 31.22 7.51
C SER A 508 -20.90 29.71 7.70
N SER A 509 -21.89 28.91 7.27
CA SER A 509 -21.82 27.44 7.31
C SER A 509 -20.67 26.90 6.46
N THR A 510 -20.56 27.33 5.20
CA THR A 510 -19.51 26.85 4.28
C THR A 510 -18.11 27.18 4.81
N ARG A 511 -17.94 28.35 5.43
CA ARG A 511 -16.65 28.75 6.05
C ARG A 511 -16.28 27.88 7.23
N VAL A 512 -17.21 27.66 8.17
CA VAL A 512 -16.95 26.83 9.35
C VAL A 512 -16.64 25.41 8.89
N THR A 513 -17.38 24.89 7.92
CA THR A 513 -17.13 23.58 7.36
C THR A 513 -15.77 23.46 6.67
N GLU A 514 -15.37 24.43 5.84
CA GLU A 514 -14.07 24.37 5.15
C GLU A 514 -12.89 24.63 6.10
N MET A 515 -13.05 25.48 7.12
CA MET A 515 -12.02 25.71 8.14
C MET A 515 -11.88 24.52 9.10
N ALA A 516 -13.00 23.93 9.54
CA ALA A 516 -13.00 22.75 10.40
C ALA A 516 -12.30 21.56 9.70
N LYS A 517 -12.57 21.34 8.41
CA LYS A 517 -11.85 20.36 7.58
C LYS A 517 -10.34 20.60 7.54
N LEU A 518 -9.91 21.86 7.48
CA LEU A 518 -8.48 22.22 7.46
C LEU A 518 -7.79 21.99 8.81
N LEU A 519 -8.53 22.19 9.90
CA LEU A 519 -8.01 22.04 11.27
C LEU A 519 -8.15 20.61 11.81
N GLY A 520 -8.81 19.70 11.06
CA GLY A 520 -9.08 18.35 11.52
C GLY A 520 -10.12 18.28 12.65
N ILE A 521 -11.01 19.26 12.72
CA ILE A 521 -12.09 19.36 13.70
C ILE A 521 -13.38 18.93 13.01
N ASP A 522 -14.27 18.23 13.73
CA ASP A 522 -15.57 17.86 13.17
C ASP A 522 -16.38 19.13 12.80
N PRO A 523 -16.79 19.30 11.53
CA PRO A 523 -17.55 20.46 11.10
C PRO A 523 -18.91 20.65 11.79
N GLY A 524 -19.55 19.54 12.19
CA GLY A 524 -20.85 19.55 12.84
C GLY A 524 -20.74 20.14 14.24
N ASP A 525 -19.84 19.57 15.05
CA ASP A 525 -19.57 20.03 16.41
C ASP A 525 -19.12 21.49 16.46
N GLU A 526 -18.26 21.92 15.55
CA GLU A 526 -17.77 23.29 15.51
C GLU A 526 -18.86 24.28 15.10
N PHE A 527 -19.74 23.89 14.17
CA PHE A 527 -20.88 24.72 13.79
C PHE A 527 -21.88 24.88 14.93
N VAL A 528 -22.12 23.82 15.71
CA VAL A 528 -22.95 23.86 16.92
C VAL A 528 -22.32 24.79 17.97
N LYS A 529 -21.01 24.68 18.21
CA LYS A 529 -20.29 25.57 19.12
C LYS A 529 -20.36 27.04 18.69
N VAL A 530 -20.11 27.33 17.41
CA VAL A 530 -20.18 28.70 16.87
C VAL A 530 -21.60 29.26 16.97
N LYS A 531 -22.63 28.45 16.73
CA LYS A 531 -24.04 28.87 16.92
C LYS A 531 -24.37 29.13 18.38
N ARG A 532 -23.90 28.28 19.29
CA ARG A 532 -24.08 28.47 20.74
C ARG A 532 -23.44 29.76 21.22
N GLU A 533 -22.19 30.03 20.82
CA GLU A 533 -21.50 31.28 21.15
C GLU A 533 -22.22 32.51 20.56
N GLN A 534 -22.81 32.39 19.36
CA GLN A 534 -23.62 33.47 18.76
C GLN A 534 -24.91 33.72 19.53
N LEU A 535 -25.60 32.66 19.97
CA LEU A 535 -26.82 32.78 20.77
C LEU A 535 -26.52 33.37 22.15
N GLU A 536 -25.46 32.91 22.82
CA GLU A 536 -25.01 33.47 24.10
C GLU A 536 -24.62 34.95 23.95
N ALA A 537 -23.97 35.33 22.85
CA ALA A 537 -23.65 36.72 22.56
C ALA A 537 -24.88 37.58 22.25
N GLN A 538 -25.89 37.03 21.57
CA GLN A 538 -27.17 37.69 21.31
C GLN A 538 -27.96 37.91 22.60
N GLN A 539 -28.08 36.88 23.43
CA GLN A 539 -28.73 36.98 24.74
C GLN A 539 -28.03 38.02 25.63
N LYS A 540 -26.70 38.02 25.66
CA LYS A 540 -25.95 39.03 26.42
C LYS A 540 -26.17 40.45 25.88
N ALA A 541 -26.29 40.60 24.56
CA ALA A 541 -26.59 41.90 23.96
C ALA A 541 -28.02 42.36 24.24
N GLU A 542 -28.99 41.44 24.29
CA GLU A 542 -30.37 41.72 24.70
C GLU A 542 -30.43 42.10 26.18
N ASP A 543 -29.77 41.34 27.07
CA ASP A 543 -29.66 41.64 28.50
C ASP A 543 -28.98 43.00 28.75
N ASP A 544 -27.94 43.33 27.98
CA ASP A 544 -27.24 44.61 28.10
C ASP A 544 -28.09 45.76 27.56
N PHE A 545 -28.88 45.52 26.50
CA PHE A 545 -29.86 46.49 25.99
C PHE A 545 -30.99 46.73 26.99
N GLU A 546 -31.52 45.67 27.62
CA GLU A 546 -32.57 45.76 28.65
C GLU A 546 -32.07 46.53 29.88
N LYS A 547 -30.84 46.28 30.33
CA LYS A 547 -30.20 47.07 31.40
C LYS A 547 -29.98 48.53 31.03
N GLU A 548 -29.69 48.83 29.75
CA GLU A 548 -29.52 50.20 29.28
C GLU A 548 -30.88 50.93 29.18
N VAL A 549 -31.95 50.24 28.76
CA VAL A 549 -33.33 50.74 28.77
C VAL A 549 -33.78 51.02 30.21
N ASP A 550 -33.55 50.11 31.15
CA ASP A 550 -33.84 50.30 32.58
C ASP A 550 -33.08 51.50 33.18
N ARG A 551 -31.83 51.72 32.74
CA ARG A 551 -31.04 52.91 33.12
C ARG A 551 -31.62 54.21 32.56
N MET A 552 -32.13 54.19 31.33
CA MET A 552 -32.78 55.37 30.73
C MET A 552 -34.13 55.67 31.39
N GLU A 553 -34.91 54.65 31.75
CA GLU A 553 -36.17 54.84 32.48
C GLU A 553 -35.95 55.40 33.88
N THR A 554 -34.95 54.90 34.62
CA THR A 554 -34.60 55.43 35.94
C THR A 554 -34.08 56.88 35.89
N GLN A 555 -33.33 57.26 34.86
CA GLN A 555 -32.92 58.65 34.64
C GLN A 555 -34.08 59.57 34.19
N GLY A 556 -35.04 59.05 33.43
CA GLY A 556 -36.26 59.77 33.03
C GLY A 556 -37.16 60.11 34.22
N THR A 557 -37.30 59.21 35.19
CA THR A 557 -38.06 59.46 36.42
C THR A 557 -37.39 60.46 37.38
N ALA A 558 -36.05 60.60 37.35
CA ALA A 558 -35.35 61.57 38.19
C ALA A 558 -35.54 63.03 37.72
N ALA A 559 -35.80 63.25 36.42
CA ALA A 559 -36.01 64.58 35.85
C ALA A 559 -37.42 65.16 36.10
N ALA A 560 -38.41 64.31 36.46
CA ALA A 560 -39.78 64.75 36.73
C ALA A 560 -40.04 65.20 38.19
N ALA A 561 -39.05 65.08 39.08
CA ALA A 561 -39.19 65.36 40.52
C ALA A 561 -38.68 66.75 40.97
N VAL A 562 -38.36 67.66 40.05
CA VAL A 562 -37.95 69.05 40.37
C VAL A 562 -38.93 70.06 39.78
N LEU A 563 -40.14 70.11 40.34
CA LEU A 563 -41.01 71.29 40.28
C LEU A 563 -40.89 72.04 41.61
N PRO A 564 -40.43 73.31 41.62
CA PRO A 564 -40.28 74.06 42.87
C PRO A 564 -41.66 74.41 43.46
N PRO A 565 -41.81 74.43 44.80
CA PRO A 565 -43.09 74.74 45.44
C PRO A 565 -43.44 76.23 45.26
N PRO A 566 -44.74 76.59 45.18
CA PRO A 566 -45.13 77.99 45.19
C PRO A 566 -44.91 78.58 46.59
N LEU A 567 -44.19 79.70 46.64
CA LEU A 567 -44.07 80.56 47.83
C LEU A 567 -45.30 81.49 47.95
N PRO A 568 -45.61 81.96 49.17
CA PRO A 568 -46.92 82.52 49.55
C PRO A 568 -47.35 83.80 48.82
#